data_AF-A0A2N5MCG9-F1
#
_entry.id   AF-A0A2N5MCG9-F1
#
_cell.length_a   1.000
_cell.length_b   1.000
_cell.length_c   1.000
_cell.angle_alpha   90.00
_cell.angle_beta   90.00
_cell.angle_gamma   90.00
#
_symmetry.space_group_name_H-M   'P 1'
#
loop_
_entity.id
_entity.type
_entity.pdbx_description
1 polymer ?
#
loop_
_entity_poly.entity_id
_entity_poly.type
_entity_poly.pdbx_seq_one_letter_code
_entity_poly.pdbx_strand_id
1 'polypeptide(L)' 'MKNDIEEYIKFYNHERLQKRLSGLSPLEYRAKVLSKFYLFPLSTWQGAVHNYRAF' A
#
# COMPACT_ATOMS: atom_id res chain seq x y z
N MET A 1 -8.99 28.65 -2.04
CA MET A 1 -8.66 27.95 -0.78
C MET A 1 -9.29 26.57 -0.66
N LYS A 2 -10.63 26.38 -0.70
CA LYS A 2 -11.23 25.03 -0.68
C LYS A 2 -10.81 24.17 -1.89
N ASN A 3 -10.87 24.76 -3.08
CA ASN A 3 -10.52 24.09 -4.33
C ASN A 3 -9.05 23.62 -4.34
N ASP A 4 -8.13 24.45 -3.83
CA ASP A 4 -6.70 24.13 -3.78
C ASP A 4 -6.41 22.92 -2.87
N ILE A 5 -7.17 22.78 -1.78
CA ILE A 5 -7.06 21.63 -0.86
C ILE A 5 -7.60 20.37 -1.53
N GLU A 6 -8.74 20.46 -2.21
CA GLU A 6 -9.33 19.33 -2.93
C GLU A 6 -8.42 18.84 -4.06
N GLU A 7 -7.80 19.76 -4.79
CA GLU A 7 -6.83 19.47 -5.84
C GLU A 7 -5.59 18.78 -5.26
N TYR A 8 -5.05 19.29 -4.16
CA TYR A 8 -3.92 18.66 -3.48
C TYR A 8 -4.26 17.23 -3.00
N ILE A 9 -5.45 17.02 -2.45
CA ILE A 9 -5.92 15.69 -2.01
C ILE A 9 -6.00 14.74 -3.20
N LYS A 10 -6.56 15.18 -4.33
CA LYS A 10 -6.67 14.37 -5.55
C LYS A 10 -5.29 13.99 -6.08
N PHE A 11 -4.40 14.96 -6.22
CA PHE A 11 -3.02 14.73 -6.65
C PHE A 11 -2.32 13.70 -5.76
N TYR A 12 -2.45 13.85 -4.43
CA TYR A 12 -1.82 12.92 -3.49
C TYR A 12 -2.38 11.50 -3.63
N ASN A 13 -3.69 11.33 -3.76
CA ASN A 13 -4.32 10.01 -3.75
C ASN A 13 -4.17 9.24 -5.06
N HIS A 14 -4.12 9.93 -6.19
CA HIS A 14 -4.19 9.30 -7.52
C HIS A 14 -2.93 9.49 -8.37
N GLU A 15 -2.24 10.62 -8.23
CA GLU A 15 -1.20 11.02 -9.19
C GLU A 15 0.21 10.93 -8.60
N ARG A 16 0.34 10.95 -7.27
CA ARG A 16 1.64 10.92 -6.60
C ARG A 16 2.32 9.56 -6.70
N LEU A 17 3.30 9.45 -7.59
CA LEU A 17 4.15 8.26 -7.72
C LEU A 17 5.37 8.35 -6.80
N GLN A 18 5.61 7.32 -5.99
CA GLN A 18 6.83 7.18 -5.19
C GLN A 18 7.60 5.93 -5.61
N LYS A 19 8.93 6.01 -5.71
CA LYS A 19 9.81 4.89 -6.09
C LYS A 19 9.56 3.62 -5.26
N ARG A 20 9.23 3.77 -3.97
CA ARG A 20 8.88 2.67 -3.04
C ARG A 20 7.53 1.99 -3.31
N LEU A 21 6.60 2.68 -3.99
CA LEU A 21 5.29 2.14 -4.34
C LEU A 21 5.30 1.40 -5.68
N SER A 22 6.49 1.20 -6.28
CA SER A 22 6.63 0.50 -7.57
C SER A 22 5.81 1.15 -8.69
N GLY A 23 5.70 2.47 -8.70
CA GLY A 23 4.92 3.20 -9.71
C GLY A 23 3.40 3.14 -9.50
N LEU A 24 2.92 2.64 -8.35
CA LEU A 24 1.52 2.68 -7.97
C LEU A 24 1.18 4.00 -7.26
N SER A 25 -0.04 4.49 -7.47
CA SER A 25 -0.64 5.52 -6.63
C SER A 25 -0.87 5.02 -5.19
N PRO A 26 -1.00 5.91 -4.20
CA PRO A 26 -1.25 5.49 -2.82
C PRO A 26 -2.53 4.65 -2.66
N LEU A 27 -3.58 4.92 -3.45
CA LEU A 27 -4.82 4.14 -3.42
C LEU A 27 -4.62 2.72 -3.95
N GLU A 28 -3.96 2.58 -5.10
CA GLU A 28 -3.68 1.28 -5.73
C GLU A 28 -2.76 0.43 -4.86
N TYR A 29 -1.74 1.03 -4.22
CA TYR A 29 -0.88 0.32 -3.30
C TYR A 29 -1.67 -0.27 -2.12
N ARG A 30 -2.58 0.51 -1.51
CA ARG A 30 -3.45 0.01 -0.43
C ARG A 30 -4.34 -1.13 -0.91
N ALA A 31 -4.96 -1.00 -2.08
CA ALA A 31 -5.78 -2.04 -2.66
C ALA A 31 -4.98 -3.33 -2.91
N LYS A 32 -3.74 -3.22 -3.41
CA LYS A 32 -2.84 -4.35 -3.59
C LYS A 32 -2.45 -5.02 -2.28
N VAL A 33 -2.14 -4.25 -1.24
CA VAL A 33 -1.80 -4.78 0.10
C VAL A 33 -3.00 -5.49 0.71
N LEU A 34 -4.18 -4.88 0.66
CA LEU A 34 -5.42 -5.47 1.15
C LEU A 34 -5.75 -6.75 0.37
N SER A 35 -5.69 -6.71 -0.96
CA SER A 35 -5.88 -7.90 -1.80
C SER A 35 -4.91 -9.01 -1.42
N LYS A 36 -3.62 -8.71 -1.24
CA LYS A 36 -2.63 -9.70 -0.76
C LYS A 36 -2.99 -10.25 0.62
N PHE A 37 -3.50 -9.42 1.52
CA PHE A 37 -3.94 -9.84 2.85
C PHE A 37 -5.17 -10.76 2.82
N TYR A 38 -6.14 -10.48 1.94
CA TYR A 38 -7.32 -11.33 1.79
C TYR A 38 -7.04 -12.62 1.00
N LEU A 39 -6.10 -12.59 0.04
CA LEU A 39 -5.67 -13.75 -0.73
C LEU A 39 -4.75 -14.69 0.07
N PHE A 40 -3.95 -14.14 0.99
CA PHE A 40 -3.03 -14.89 1.84
C PHE A 40 -3.38 -14.66 3.31
N PRO A 41 -4.19 -15.54 3.93
CA PRO A 41 -4.65 -15.36 5.31
C PRO A 41 -3.47 -15.23 6.27
N LEU A 42 -3.66 -14.54 7.39
CA LEU A 42 -2.64 -14.29 8.42
C LEU A 42 -1.91 -15.56 8.89
N SER A 43 -2.53 -16.74 8.76
CA SER A 43 -1.92 -18.05 9.00
C SER A 43 -0.68 -18.31 8.14
N THR A 44 -0.67 -17.83 6.90
CA THR A 44 0.50 -17.91 6.00
C THR A 44 1.62 -16.93 6.39
N TRP A 45 1.29 -15.85 7.10
CA TRP A 45 2.26 -14.85 7.59
C TRP A 45 2.93 -15.27 8.91
N GLN A 46 2.27 -16.05 9.77
CA GLN A 46 2.88 -16.62 10.99
C GLN A 46 4.11 -17.48 10.66
N GLY A 47 4.06 -18.27 9.57
CA GLY A 47 5.20 -19.07 9.10
C GLY A 47 6.35 -18.24 8.51
N ALA A 48 6.07 -17.06 7.94
CA ALA A 48 7.10 -16.16 7.44
C ALA A 48 7.83 -15.44 8.60
N VAL A 49 7.11 -15.02 9.64
CA VAL A 49 7.70 -14.36 10.82
C VAL A 49 8.64 -15.29 11.60
N HIS A 50 8.41 -16.60 11.58
CA HIS A 50 9.33 -17.57 12.21
C HIS A 50 10.65 -17.76 11.44
N ASN A 51 10.69 -17.52 10.13
CA ASN A 51 11.92 -17.63 9.33
C ASN A 51 12.84 -16.39 9.42
N TYR A 52 12.31 -15.20 9.74
CA TYR A 52 13.13 -13.99 9.96
C TYR A 52 13.81 -13.94 11.34
N ARG A 53 13.47 -14.85 12.25
CA ARG A 53 14.08 -14.95 13.59
C ARG A 53 15.25 -15.96 13.64
N ALA A 54 15.55 -16.60 12.52
CA ALA A 54 16.60 -17.61 12.39
C ALA A 54 17.87 -17.10 11.67
N PHE A 55 18.00 -15.79 11.49
CA PHE A 55 19.23 -15.09 11.07
C PHE A 55 19.53 -13.94 12.04
#